data_AF-A0AAD4Z8F4-F1
#
_entry.id   AF-A0AAD4Z8F4-F1
#
_cell.length_a   1.000
_cell.length_b   1.000
_cell.length_c   1.000
_cell.angle_alpha   90.00
_cell.angle_beta   90.00
_cell.angle_gamma   90.00
#
_symmetry.space_group_name_H-M   'P 1'
#
loop_
_entity.id
_entity.type
_entity.pdbx_description
1 polymer ?
#
loop_
_entity_poly.entity_id
_entity_poly.type
_entity_poly.pdbx_seq_one_letter_code
_entity_poly.pdbx_strand_id
1 'polypeptide(L)'
;MNGKKPASSSNSTAYAKWEEDNCLVQSWLLNFMTKPVHALLEHGATAYDIWEATRKIYTSSRLFQLWRQFILTCQNGESVKVFYEKLHAIWQEIDCLRPHEYSCADDRASRLKELEAD
;
A
#
# COMPACT_ATOMS: atom_id res chain seq x y z
N MET A 1 10.00 10.73 -6.15
CA MET A 1 10.97 9.73 -6.62
C MET A 1 10.41 8.36 -6.24
N ASN A 2 9.98 7.55 -7.22
CA ASN A 2 9.25 6.29 -6.98
C ASN A 2 10.08 5.05 -7.38
N GLY A 3 11.40 5.18 -7.47
CA GLY A 3 12.30 4.08 -7.89
C GLY A 3 12.10 3.59 -9.33
N LYS A 4 11.08 4.06 -10.06
CA LYS A 4 10.75 3.61 -11.43
C LYS A 4 11.75 4.06 -12.49
N LYS A 5 12.84 4.73 -12.13
CA LYS A 5 13.86 5.10 -13.10
C LYS A 5 14.57 3.81 -13.52
N PRO A 6 14.44 3.36 -14.78
CA PRO A 6 15.12 2.15 -15.22
C PRO A 6 16.62 2.34 -15.11
N ALA A 7 17.34 1.27 -14.79
CA ALA A 7 18.79 1.27 -14.84
C ALA A 7 19.24 1.70 -16.25
N SER A 8 20.06 2.74 -16.35
CA SER A 8 20.68 3.15 -17.61
C SER A 8 21.68 2.09 -18.06
N SER A 9 21.98 2.00 -19.36
CA SER A 9 22.97 1.05 -19.89
C SER A 9 24.31 1.14 -19.13
N SER A 10 24.82 -0.04 -18.71
CA SER A 10 25.89 -0.27 -17.71
C SER A 10 27.22 0.50 -17.92
N ASN A 11 27.49 1.02 -19.12
CA ASN A 11 28.78 1.66 -19.45
C ASN A 11 28.74 3.19 -19.52
N SER A 12 27.86 3.86 -18.75
CA SER A 12 27.70 5.31 -18.83
C SER A 12 27.82 5.98 -17.46
N THR A 13 28.32 7.22 -17.42
CA THR A 13 28.29 8.09 -16.22
C THR A 13 26.88 8.24 -15.65
N ALA A 14 25.84 8.05 -16.48
CA ALA A 14 24.45 8.05 -16.05
C ALA A 14 24.11 6.85 -15.15
N TYR A 15 24.75 5.69 -15.32
CA TYR A 15 24.56 4.52 -14.46
C TYR A 15 25.13 4.75 -13.06
N ALA A 16 26.35 5.29 -12.96
CA ALA A 16 26.94 5.62 -11.67
C ALA A 16 26.05 6.56 -10.85
N LYS A 17 25.52 7.62 -11.50
CA LYS A 17 24.57 8.53 -10.85
C LYS A 17 23.26 7.86 -10.45
N TRP A 18 22.74 6.96 -11.29
CA TRP A 18 21.53 6.20 -10.96
C TRP A 18 21.74 5.29 -9.75
N GLU A 19 22.89 4.63 -9.66
CA GLU A 19 23.24 3.75 -8.54
C GLU A 19 23.36 4.53 -7.23
N GLU A 20 24.02 5.70 -7.25
CA GLU A 20 24.10 6.59 -6.08
C GLU A 20 22.69 7.04 -5.61
N ASP A 21 21.85 7.50 -6.54
CA ASP A 21 20.46 7.87 -6.24
C ASP A 21 19.67 6.68 -5.66
N ASN A 22 19.85 5.49 -6.24
CA ASN A 22 19.18 4.25 -5.81
C ASN A 22 19.60 3.86 -4.39
N CYS A 23 20.90 3.81 -4.09
CA CYS A 23 21.42 3.48 -2.76
C CYS A 23 20.97 4.50 -1.70
N LEU A 24 20.88 5.79 -2.05
CA LEU A 24 20.38 6.81 -1.13
C LEU A 24 18.91 6.58 -0.76
N VAL A 25 18.07 6.29 -1.76
CA VAL A 25 16.65 6.01 -1.52
C VAL A 25 16.47 4.69 -0.75
N GLN A 26 17.26 3.65 -1.04
CA GLN A 26 17.26 2.41 -0.23
C GLN A 26 17.56 2.71 1.24
N SER A 27 18.61 3.50 1.52
CA SER A 27 19.00 3.88 2.87
C SER A 27 17.89 4.64 3.59
N TRP A 28 17.23 5.58 2.92
CA TRP A 28 16.08 6.29 3.49
C TRP A 28 14.94 5.33 3.81
N LEU A 29 14.52 4.51 2.83
CA LEU A 29 13.42 3.56 3.02
C LEU A 29 13.69 2.64 4.22
N LEU A 30 14.85 2.01 4.26
CA LEU A 30 15.23 1.08 5.33
C LEU A 30 15.29 1.78 6.70
N ASN A 31 15.82 3.00 6.77
CA ASN A 31 15.91 3.75 8.03
C ASN A 31 14.55 4.15 8.62
N PHE A 32 13.50 4.24 7.80
CA PHE A 32 12.13 4.52 8.28
C PHE A 32 11.36 3.28 8.74
N MET A 33 11.94 2.08 8.61
CA MET A 33 11.29 0.83 8.98
C MET A 33 11.58 0.42 10.41
N THR A 34 10.68 -0.38 10.98
CA THR A 34 10.98 -1.08 12.24
C THR A 34 12.04 -2.15 12.00
N LYS A 35 12.84 -2.49 13.03
CA LYS A 35 13.91 -3.50 12.91
C LYS A 35 13.47 -4.82 12.25
N PRO A 36 12.29 -5.39 12.55
CA PRO A 36 11.85 -6.62 11.89
C PRO A 36 11.57 -6.45 10.40
N VAL A 37 10.97 -5.31 10.00
CA VAL A 37 10.68 -5.03 8.59
C VAL A 37 11.96 -4.71 7.83
N HIS A 38 12.88 -3.97 8.45
CA HIS A 38 14.22 -3.72 7.91
C HIS A 38 14.94 -5.04 7.57
N ALA A 39 15.04 -5.96 8.52
CA ALA A 39 15.74 -7.24 8.33
C ALA A 39 15.13 -8.10 7.21
N LEU A 40 13.82 -7.98 6.94
CA LEU A 40 13.17 -8.67 5.83
C LEU A 40 13.53 -8.08 4.45
N LEU A 41 13.90 -6.80 4.39
CA LEU A 41 14.01 -6.02 3.15
C LEU A 41 15.42 -5.51 2.86
N GLU A 42 16.37 -5.64 3.80
CA GLU A 42 17.73 -5.11 3.68
C GLU A 42 18.51 -5.66 2.47
N HIS A 43 18.12 -6.84 1.96
CA HIS A 43 18.72 -7.49 0.79
C HIS A 43 18.00 -7.16 -0.53
N GLY A 44 17.09 -6.19 -0.56
CA GLY A 44 16.39 -5.79 -1.79
C GLY A 44 17.34 -5.19 -2.82
N ALA A 45 17.26 -5.66 -4.07
CA ALA A 45 18.19 -5.29 -5.13
C ALA A 45 18.13 -3.80 -5.51
N THR A 46 16.94 -3.21 -5.52
CA THR A 46 16.74 -1.78 -5.82
C THR A 46 15.85 -1.11 -4.79
N ALA A 47 15.90 0.23 -4.73
CA ALA A 47 14.95 1.03 -3.96
C ALA A 47 13.50 0.75 -4.34
N TYR A 48 13.25 0.43 -5.62
CA TYR A 48 11.93 0.06 -6.10
C TYR A 48 11.46 -1.28 -5.51
N ASP A 49 12.34 -2.28 -5.47
CA ASP A 49 12.01 -3.60 -4.90
C ASP A 49 11.71 -3.49 -3.40
N ILE A 50 12.54 -2.72 -2.67
CA ILE A 50 12.32 -2.44 -1.25
C ILE A 50 10.97 -1.74 -1.06
N TRP A 51 10.67 -0.71 -1.85
CA TRP A 51 9.40 0.00 -1.78
C TRP A 51 8.20 -0.90 -2.04
N GLU A 52 8.22 -1.71 -3.09
CA GLU A 52 7.10 -2.60 -3.44
C GLU A 52 6.89 -3.68 -2.39
N ALA A 53 7.97 -4.28 -1.87
CA ALA A 53 7.89 -5.25 -0.79
C ALA A 53 7.35 -4.61 0.51
N THR A 54 7.79 -3.40 0.84
CA THR A 54 7.27 -2.61 1.95
C THR A 54 5.78 -2.37 1.80
N ARG A 55 5.36 -1.85 0.64
CA ARG A 55 3.96 -1.60 0.31
C ARG A 55 3.13 -2.85 0.51
N LYS A 56 3.59 -4.00 0.00
CA LYS A 56 2.91 -5.29 0.18
C LYS A 56 2.78 -5.70 1.65
N ILE A 57 3.86 -5.64 2.44
CA ILE A 57 3.85 -6.02 3.86
C ILE A 57 2.83 -5.19 4.63
N TYR A 58 2.90 -3.87 4.50
CA TYR A 58 2.02 -2.97 5.24
C TYR A 58 0.56 -3.07 4.76
N THR A 59 0.31 -3.15 3.45
CA THR A 59 -1.05 -3.36 2.92
C THR A 59 -1.64 -4.69 3.41
N SER A 60 -0.90 -5.79 3.34
CA SER A 60 -1.38 -7.10 3.81
C SER A 60 -1.61 -7.12 5.32
N SER A 61 -0.71 -6.51 6.11
CA SER A 61 -0.87 -6.40 7.57
C SER A 61 -2.11 -5.60 7.94
N ARG A 62 -2.34 -4.46 7.28
CA ARG A 62 -3.51 -3.62 7.54
C ARG A 62 -4.81 -4.31 7.12
N LEU A 63 -4.85 -4.98 5.97
CA LEU A 63 -6.00 -5.78 5.56
C LEU A 63 -6.34 -6.86 6.59
N PHE A 64 -5.34 -7.57 7.11
CA PHE A 64 -5.57 -8.58 8.15
C PHE A 64 -6.17 -7.96 9.42
N GLN A 65 -5.67 -6.81 9.87
CA GLN A 65 -6.24 -6.09 11.02
C GLN A 65 -7.70 -5.69 10.78
N LEU A 66 -8.02 -5.17 9.60
CA LEU A 66 -9.39 -4.79 9.23
C LEU A 66 -10.32 -6.00 9.17
N TRP A 67 -9.88 -7.12 8.59
CA TRP A 67 -10.66 -8.36 8.60
C TRP A 67 -10.95 -8.86 10.00
N ARG A 68 -9.95 -8.80 10.89
CA ARG A 68 -10.15 -9.14 12.29
C ARG A 68 -11.14 -8.19 12.96
N GLN A 69 -11.04 -6.88 12.70
CA GLN A 69 -11.97 -5.90 13.23
C GLN A 69 -13.40 -6.16 12.74
N PHE A 70 -13.57 -6.44 11.45
CA PHE A 70 -14.85 -6.81 10.84
C PHE A 70 -15.50 -8.01 11.55
N ILE A 71 -14.76 -9.11 11.70
CA ILE A 71 -15.26 -10.34 12.35
C ILE A 71 -15.66 -10.09 13.81
N LEU A 72 -14.90 -9.24 14.52
CA LEU A 72 -15.16 -8.92 15.93
C LEU A 72 -16.21 -7.83 16.13
N THR A 73 -16.68 -7.18 15.06
CA THR A 73 -17.68 -6.12 15.16
C THR A 73 -19.06 -6.75 15.36
N CYS A 74 -19.71 -6.41 16.47
CA CYS A 74 -21.05 -6.85 16.81
C CYS A 74 -21.86 -5.68 17.40
N GLN A 75 -23.18 -5.78 17.34
CA GLN A 75 -24.08 -4.67 17.69
C GLN A 75 -24.04 -4.32 19.18
N ASN A 76 -23.82 -5.27 20.09
CA ASN A 76 -23.60 -5.04 21.54
C ASN A 76 -24.57 -4.06 22.23
N GLY A 77 -25.85 -4.07 21.84
CA GLY A 77 -26.86 -3.17 22.41
C GLY A 77 -26.86 -1.75 21.85
N GLU A 78 -25.98 -1.43 20.89
CA GLU A 78 -26.03 -0.21 20.11
C GLU A 78 -27.17 -0.24 19.08
N SER A 79 -27.52 0.92 18.53
CA SER A 79 -28.48 0.99 17.42
C SER A 79 -27.92 0.31 16.16
N VAL A 80 -28.81 -0.23 15.33
CA VAL A 80 -28.44 -0.82 14.04
C VAL A 80 -27.68 0.19 13.16
N LYS A 81 -28.05 1.48 13.22
CA LYS A 81 -27.37 2.56 12.50
C LYS A 81 -25.89 2.66 12.88
N VAL A 82 -25.61 2.73 14.19
CA VAL A 82 -24.22 2.84 14.71
C VAL A 82 -23.41 1.60 14.35
N PHE A 83 -24.00 0.41 14.46
CA PHE A 83 -23.36 -0.83 14.05
C PHE A 83 -23.01 -0.83 12.55
N TYR A 84 -23.95 -0.41 11.70
CA TYR A 84 -23.73 -0.31 10.27
C TYR A 84 -22.66 0.70 9.90
N GLU A 85 -22.65 1.90 10.52
CA GLU A 85 -21.61 2.91 10.31
C GLU A 85 -20.20 2.37 10.59
N LYS A 86 -20.04 1.57 11.65
CA LYS A 86 -18.76 0.91 11.98
C LYS A 86 -18.34 -0.10 10.91
N LEU A 87 -19.26 -0.95 10.46
CA LEU A 87 -18.98 -1.91 9.38
C LEU A 87 -18.65 -1.19 8.07
N HIS A 88 -19.41 -0.16 7.73
CA HIS A 88 -19.22 0.63 6.52
C HIS A 88 -17.84 1.28 6.49
N ALA A 89 -17.40 1.88 7.60
CA ALA A 89 -16.05 2.44 7.70
C ALA A 89 -14.94 1.39 7.46
N ILE A 90 -15.11 0.17 7.98
CA ILE A 90 -14.15 -0.93 7.75
C ILE A 90 -14.12 -1.33 6.28
N TRP A 91 -15.29 -1.47 5.64
CA TRP A 91 -15.38 -1.82 4.22
C TRP A 91 -14.73 -0.77 3.32
N GLN A 92 -15.00 0.52 3.56
CA GLN A 92 -14.39 1.63 2.82
C GLN A 92 -12.87 1.60 2.91
N GLU A 93 -12.30 1.28 4.08
CA GLU A 93 -10.86 1.18 4.23
C GLU A 93 -10.28 -0.05 3.51
N ILE A 94 -10.96 -1.19 3.58
CA ILE A 94 -10.58 -2.40 2.83
C ILE A 94 -10.58 -2.13 1.32
N ASP A 95 -11.56 -1.37 0.83
CA ASP A 95 -11.68 -0.99 -0.57
C ASP A 95 -10.56 -0.03 -1.01
N CYS A 96 -10.18 0.93 -0.16
CA CYS A 96 -9.03 1.80 -0.42
C CYS A 96 -7.72 1.02 -0.54
N LEU A 97 -7.53 -0.03 0.28
CA LEU A 97 -6.31 -0.83 0.32
C LEU A 97 -6.23 -1.90 -0.78
N ARG A 98 -7.38 -2.25 -1.38
CA ARG A 98 -7.45 -3.09 -2.58
C ARG A 98 -7.85 -2.22 -3.76
N PRO A 99 -6.90 -1.52 -4.40
CA PRO A 99 -7.19 -0.85 -5.65
C PRO A 99 -7.75 -1.91 -6.61
N HIS A 100 -9.04 -1.77 -6.92
CA HIS A 100 -9.69 -2.66 -7.85
C HIS A 100 -9.03 -2.43 -9.20
N GLU A 101 -8.52 -3.50 -9.80
CA GLU A 101 -8.13 -3.48 -11.21
C GLU A 101 -9.41 -3.40 -12.02
N TYR A 102 -9.93 -2.17 -12.16
CA TYR A 102 -11.01 -1.90 -13.09
C TYR A 102 -10.46 -2.18 -14.49
N SER A 103 -11.05 -3.17 -15.15
CA SER A 103 -10.73 -3.53 -16.53
C SER A 103 -10.96 -2.35 -17.47
N CYS A 104 -11.91 -1.46 -17.14
CA CYS A 104 -12.22 -0.26 -17.92
C CYS A 104 -12.29 1.01 -17.04
N ALA A 105 -11.93 2.17 -17.62
CA ALA A 105 -12.05 3.48 -16.98
C ALA A 105 -13.50 3.83 -16.60
N ASP A 106 -14.48 3.28 -17.30
CA ASP A 106 -15.91 3.49 -17.05
C ASP A 106 -16.38 2.81 -15.75
N ASP A 107 -15.80 1.65 -15.39
CA ASP A 107 -16.13 0.94 -14.14
C ASP A 107 -15.65 1.75 -12.93
N ARG A 108 -14.46 2.36 -13.05
CA ARG A 108 -13.90 3.24 -12.01
C ARG A 108 -14.76 4.49 -11.80
N ALA A 109 -15.23 5.10 -12.89
CA ALA A 109 -16.08 6.29 -12.83
C ALA A 109 -17.47 5.99 -12.27
N SER A 110 -18.01 4.79 -12.54
CA SER A 110 -19.32 4.36 -12.04
C SER A 110 -19.31 4.17 -10.52
N ARG A 111 -18.29 3.50 -9.96
CA ARG A 111 -18.18 3.35 -8.51
C ARG A 111 -17.96 4.67 -7.77
N LEU A 112 -17.18 5.59 -8.36
CA LEU A 112 -16.97 6.91 -7.73
C LEU A 112 -18.30 7.67 -7.61
N LYS A 113 -19.17 7.57 -8.61
CA LYS A 113 -20.52 8.16 -8.56
C LYS A 113 -21.43 7.49 -7.53
N GLU A 114 -21.32 6.17 -7.34
CA GLU A 114 -22.06 5.45 -6.29
C GLU A 114 -21.60 5.89 -4.89
N LEU A 115 -20.30 6.06 -4.67
CA LEU A 115 -19.73 6.53 -3.40
C LEU A 115 -20.06 8.00 -3.08
N GLU A 116 -20.36 8.82 -4.09
CA GLU A 116 -20.79 10.22 -3.94
C GLU A 116 -22.31 10.36 -3.74
N ALA A 117 -23.07 9.30 -3.98
CA ALA A 117 -24.54 9.30 -3.89
C ALA A 117 -25.09 8.77 -2.55
N ASP A 118 -24.25 8.11 -1.75
CA ASP A 118 -24.53 7.65 -0.38
C ASP A 118 -24.15 8.70 0.69
#